data_AF-A0A5K0VIQ2-F1
#
_entry.id   AF-A0A5K0VIQ2-F1
#
_cell.length_a   1.000
_cell.length_b   1.000
_cell.length_c   1.000
_cell.angle_alpha   90.00
_cell.angle_beta   90.00
_cell.angle_gamma   90.00
#
_symmetry.space_group_name_H-M   'P 1'
#
loop_
_entity.id
_entity.type
_entity.pdbx_description
1 polymer ?
#
loop_
_entity_poly.entity_id
_entity_poly.type
_entity_poly.pdbx_seq_one_letter_code
_entity_poly.pdbx_strand_id
1 'polypeptide(L)' 'QDGEVESVESFMFDLDCIKAATNNFSDENKLGEGGYGPVYK' A
#
# COMPACT_ATOMS: atom_id res chain seq x y z
N GLN A 1 -2.34 -27.21 11.44
CA GLN A 1 -2.85 -26.05 12.20
C GLN A 1 -2.89 -24.94 11.17
N ASP A 2 -3.96 -24.93 10.38
CA ASP A 2 -4.01 -24.29 9.07
C ASP A 2 -5.05 -23.17 9.17
N GLY A 3 -4.59 -22.01 9.63
CA GLY A 3 -5.45 -20.88 9.95
C GLY A 3 -4.81 -19.52 9.78
N GLU A 4 -3.72 -19.42 9.01
CA GLU A 4 -2.96 -18.17 8.85
C GLU A 4 -2.57 -17.89 7.38
N VAL A 5 -3.33 -18.41 6.41
CA VAL A 5 -3.07 -18.16 4.97
C VAL A 5 -4.22 -17.46 4.25
N GLU A 6 -5.47 -17.69 4.69
CA GLU A 6 -6.66 -17.03 4.12
C GLU A 6 -6.68 -15.51 4.39
N SER A 7 -6.06 -15.06 5.49
CA SER A 7 -6.03 -13.63 5.85
C SER A 7 -5.01 -12.87 5.00
N VAL A 8 -3.82 -13.44 4.76
CA VAL A 8 -2.75 -12.75 4.03
C VAL A 8 -3.10 -12.59 2.55
N GLU A 9 -3.72 -13.58 1.92
CA GLU A 9 -4.14 -13.51 0.51
C GLU A 9 -5.20 -12.41 0.29
N SER A 10 -6.08 -12.14 1.26
CA SER A 10 -7.07 -11.06 1.16
C SER A 10 -6.49 -9.65 1.26
N PHE A 11 -5.25 -9.50 1.74
CA PHE A 11 -4.56 -8.20 1.88
C PHE A 11 -3.33 -8.05 0.98
N MET A 12 -3.04 -9.03 0.11
CA MET A 12 -2.00 -8.90 -0.90
C MET A 12 -2.52 -8.06 -2.06
N PHE A 13 -2.01 -6.84 -2.19
CA PHE A 13 -2.25 -5.99 -3.36
C PHE A 13 -1.08 -6.12 -4.32
N ASP A 14 -1.38 -6.28 -5.61
CA ASP A 14 -0.36 -6.19 -6.65
C ASP A 14 0.32 -4.82 -6.61
N LEU A 15 1.64 -4.81 -6.79
CA LEU A 15 2.42 -3.57 -6.80
C LEU A 15 1.92 -2.58 -7.86
N ASP A 16 1.46 -3.09 -9.00
CA ASP A 16 0.89 -2.26 -10.07
C ASP A 16 -0.45 -1.63 -9.66
N CYS A 17 -1.24 -2.31 -8.83
CA CYS A 17 -2.45 -1.74 -8.24
C CYS A 17 -2.09 -0.58 -7.29
N ILE A 18 -1.10 -0.77 -6.43
CA ILE A 18 -0.61 0.27 -5.50
C ILE A 18 -0.07 1.48 -6.28
N LYS A 19 0.72 1.24 -7.34
CA LYS A 19 1.22 2.32 -8.21
C LYS A 19 0.07 3.05 -8.90
N ALA A 20 -0.93 2.35 -9.42
CA ALA A 20 -2.08 2.98 -10.06
C ALA A 20 -2.86 3.87 -9.07
N ALA A 21 -3.10 3.38 -7.84
CA ALA A 21 -3.80 4.12 -6.80
C ALA A 21 -3.04 5.39 -6.37
N THR A 22 -1.73 5.27 -6.15
CA THR A 22 -0.87 6.36 -5.66
C THR A 22 -0.35 7.29 -6.77
N ASN A 23 -0.76 7.09 -8.04
CA ASN A 23 -0.15 7.74 -9.21
C ASN A 23 1.39 7.61 -9.19
N ASN A 24 1.85 6.37 -9.06
CA ASN A 24 3.24 5.96 -8.96
C ASN A 24 4.00 6.74 -7.86
N PHE A 25 3.39 6.84 -6.68
CA PHE A 25 3.94 7.56 -5.52
C PHE A 25 4.26 9.05 -5.82
N SER A 26 3.46 9.69 -6.67
CA SER A 26 3.60 11.13 -6.98
C SER A 26 3.41 11.99 -5.72
N ASP A 27 4.20 13.05 -5.60
CA ASP A 27 4.06 14.03 -4.52
C ASP A 27 2.68 14.72 -4.52
N GLU A 28 1.98 14.76 -5.65
CA GLU A 28 0.61 15.27 -5.75
C GLU A 28 -0.39 14.46 -4.91
N ASN A 29 -0.06 13.20 -4.63
CA ASN A 29 -0.86 12.29 -3.81
C ASN A 29 -0.28 12.10 -2.41
N LYS A 30 0.85 12.74 -2.08
CA LYS A 30 1.45 12.67 -0.75
C LYS A 30 0.61 13.48 0.24
N LEU A 31 0.14 12.81 1.28
CA LEU A 31 -0.60 13.40 2.40
C LEU A 31 0.33 13.98 3.46
N GLY A 32 1.52 13.40 3.62
CA GLY A 32 2.51 13.85 4.58
C GLY A 32 3.70 12.90 4.71
N GLU A 33 4.65 13.25 5.56
CA GLU A 33 5.80 12.41 5.92
C GLU A 33 6.16 12.61 7.39
N GLY A 34 6.48 11.53 8.09
CA GLY A 34 6.96 11.56 9.46
C GLY A 34 8.08 10.54 9.68
N GLY A 35 8.37 10.21 10.94
CA GLY A 35 9.45 9.28 11.29
C GLY A 35 9.31 7.85 10.75
N TYR A 36 8.16 7.51 10.16
CA TYR A 36 7.85 6.22 9.55
C TYR A 36 7.79 6.27 8.01
N GLY A 37 8.08 7.43 7.41
CA GLY A 37 8.07 7.62 5.96
C GLY A 37 6.83 8.37 5.42
N PRO A 38 6.69 8.44 4.08
CA PRO A 38 5.62 9.16 3.41
C PRO A 38 4.30 8.39 3.41
N VAL A 39 3.20 9.13 3.45
CA VAL A 39 1.83 8.60 3.32
C VAL A 39 1.22 9.17 2.04
N TYR A 40 0.60 8.29 1.24
CA TYR A 40 -0.07 8.66 -0.01
C TYR A 40 -1.57 8.36 0.09
N LYS A 41 -2.40 9.16 -0.59
CA LYS A 41 -3.84 8.91 -0.74
C LYS A 41 -4.13 7.85 -1.80
#